data_AF-A0A5B9FPT9-F1
#
_entry.id   AF-A0A5B9FPT9-F1
#
_cell.length_a   1.000
_cell.length_b   1.000
_cell.length_c   1.000
_cell.angle_alpha   90.00
_cell.angle_beta   90.00
_cell.angle_gamma   90.00
#
_symmetry.space_group_name_H-M   'P 1'
#
loop_
_entity.id
_entity.type
_entity.pdbx_description
1 polymer ?
#
loop_
_entity_poly.entity_id
_entity_poly.type
_entity_poly.pdbx_seq_one_letter_code
_entity_poly.pdbx_strand_id
1 'polypeptide(L)'
;MKNISPALLIFSFILFSCVQNKDDRNIKDTCNHNIDTTRIITSNDERLNIHFSDYAIDPAIIINNITDNQTNIEVSSHKIEWFDNEKETYMLIDKQKVSLKDQLTINQVTNLKKYNVDFANNWRQIRLYKYNNKEILLIELVYTPCTGLGCSVSYYLLYDTDKRIANYFGTYAERHEINLFNYGNGEISFVSESNITTPACDQKKYNLYTMDDKGIFQLQRKEDGNPYEIDQYYSEERLKEYEHLTQNWIKEVK
;
A
#
# COMPACT_ATOMS: atom_id res chain seq x y z
N MET A 1 48.09 -23.94 -57.23
CA MET A 1 49.27 -23.13 -57.59
C MET A 1 48.80 -21.89 -58.32
N LYS A 2 49.22 -20.71 -57.85
CA LYS A 2 49.23 -19.38 -58.52
C LYS A 2 47.84 -18.78 -58.82
N ASN A 3 47.50 -17.52 -58.49
CA ASN A 3 48.30 -16.35 -58.16
C ASN A 3 47.54 -15.37 -57.25
N ILE A 4 48.34 -14.55 -56.58
CA ILE A 4 48.06 -13.46 -55.65
C ILE A 4 47.67 -12.17 -56.42
N SER A 5 46.69 -11.45 -55.87
CA SER A 5 46.40 -9.98 -55.81
C SER A 5 47.26 -8.96 -56.61
N PRO A 6 46.76 -7.74 -56.98
CA PRO A 6 46.30 -6.75 -55.98
C PRO A 6 45.23 -5.71 -56.38
N ALA A 7 44.68 -5.08 -55.33
CA ALA A 7 44.30 -3.67 -55.20
C ALA A 7 43.16 -3.08 -56.06
N LEU A 8 42.06 -2.72 -55.40
CA LEU A 8 41.69 -1.30 -55.30
C LEU A 8 40.94 -1.02 -53.99
N LEU A 9 41.60 -0.23 -53.15
CA LEU A 9 41.08 0.40 -51.95
C LEU A 9 40.18 1.56 -52.36
N ILE A 10 38.89 1.51 -52.02
CA ILE A 10 38.08 2.72 -51.83
C ILE A 10 37.28 2.53 -50.55
N PHE A 11 37.87 3.04 -49.46
CA PHE A 11 37.21 3.17 -48.17
C PHE A 11 36.31 4.42 -48.25
N SER A 12 35.03 4.24 -48.60
CA SER A 12 34.04 5.30 -48.46
C SER A 12 33.41 5.19 -47.08
N PHE A 13 33.92 6.00 -46.13
CA PHE A 13 33.26 6.25 -44.86
C PHE A 13 31.96 7.02 -45.14
N ILE A 14 30.85 6.30 -45.30
CA ILE A 14 29.53 6.92 -45.16
C ILE A 14 29.28 7.03 -43.67
N LEU A 15 29.52 8.23 -43.14
CA LEU A 15 29.01 8.69 -41.86
C LEU A 15 27.48 8.64 -41.95
N PHE A 16 26.87 7.50 -41.62
CA PHE A 16 25.50 7.50 -41.14
C PHE A 16 25.53 8.11 -39.75
N SER A 17 25.49 9.44 -39.72
CA SER A 17 24.88 10.15 -38.61
C SER A 17 23.48 9.57 -38.45
N CYS A 18 23.30 8.69 -37.45
CA CYS A 18 22.00 8.37 -36.90
C CYS A 18 21.42 9.70 -36.39
N VAL A 19 20.71 10.39 -37.28
CA VAL A 19 19.65 11.29 -36.86
C VAL A 19 18.68 10.39 -36.12
N GLN A 20 18.74 10.39 -34.79
CA GLN A 20 17.63 9.92 -33.98
C GLN A 20 16.45 10.81 -34.37
N ASN A 21 15.64 10.33 -35.31
CA ASN A 21 14.27 10.75 -35.38
C ASN A 21 13.71 10.49 -33.99
N LYS A 22 13.48 11.56 -33.25
CA LYS A 22 12.46 11.56 -32.21
C LYS A 22 11.15 11.33 -32.94
N ASP A 23 10.84 10.05 -33.16
CA ASP A 23 9.46 9.65 -33.36
C ASP A 23 8.76 10.07 -32.08
N ASP A 24 8.09 11.23 -32.14
CA ASP A 24 6.98 11.55 -31.27
C ASP A 24 5.92 10.49 -31.55
N ARG A 25 6.10 9.33 -30.90
CA ARG A 25 5.06 8.31 -30.86
C ARG A 25 3.86 8.98 -30.23
N ASN A 26 2.85 9.25 -31.06
CA ASN A 26 1.51 9.49 -30.58
C ASN A 26 1.09 8.24 -29.81
N ILE A 27 1.38 8.23 -28.50
CA ILE A 27 0.91 7.22 -27.57
C ILE A 27 -0.60 7.36 -27.56
N LYS A 28 -1.28 6.41 -28.22
CA LYS A 28 -2.73 6.29 -28.11
C LYS A 28 -3.02 5.87 -26.68
N ASP A 29 -3.57 6.79 -25.91
CA ASP A 29 -4.07 6.50 -24.58
C ASP A 29 -5.22 5.49 -24.69
N THR A 30 -4.95 4.25 -24.33
CA THR A 30 -5.94 3.16 -24.29
C THR A 30 -6.72 3.16 -22.98
N CYS A 31 -6.28 3.93 -21.97
CA CYS A 31 -7.00 4.17 -20.73
C CYS A 31 -8.09 5.21 -21.02
N ASN A 32 -9.19 4.78 -21.65
CA ASN A 32 -10.31 5.64 -22.06
C ASN A 32 -11.12 6.13 -20.85
N HIS A 33 -10.52 6.99 -20.03
CA HIS A 33 -11.19 7.67 -18.94
C HIS A 33 -11.24 9.16 -19.26
N ASN A 34 -12.45 9.74 -19.25
CA ASN A 34 -12.67 11.18 -19.35
C ASN A 34 -12.12 11.84 -18.07
N ILE A 35 -10.81 12.06 -18.01
CA ILE A 35 -10.12 12.56 -16.80
C ILE A 35 -9.40 13.86 -17.16
N ASP A 36 -9.40 14.78 -16.20
CA ASP A 36 -8.69 16.04 -16.28
C ASP A 36 -7.20 15.79 -16.53
N THR A 37 -6.72 16.25 -17.68
CA THR A 37 -5.34 16.07 -18.18
C THR A 37 -4.49 17.32 -17.97
N THR A 38 -4.98 18.30 -17.21
CA THR A 38 -4.18 19.48 -16.92
C THR A 38 -2.90 19.05 -16.20
N ARG A 39 -1.77 19.53 -16.74
CA ARG A 39 -0.42 19.21 -16.29
C ARG A 39 -0.30 19.58 -14.81
N ILE A 40 -0.48 18.58 -13.94
CA ILE A 40 -0.44 18.78 -12.50
C ILE A 40 1.00 19.15 -12.12
N ILE A 41 1.19 20.28 -11.44
CA ILE A 41 2.51 20.74 -10.97
C ILE A 41 3.05 19.80 -9.88
N THR A 42 2.16 19.01 -9.26
CA THR A 42 2.34 18.12 -8.12
C THR A 42 1.75 16.75 -8.50
N SER A 43 2.40 15.61 -8.22
CA SER A 43 1.83 14.30 -8.58
C SER A 43 0.57 13.98 -7.76
N ASN A 44 -0.28 13.06 -8.26
CA ASN A 44 -1.45 12.63 -7.47
C ASN A 44 -1.02 11.89 -6.19
N ASP A 45 0.08 11.13 -6.26
CA ASP A 45 0.70 10.54 -5.07
C ASP A 45 1.09 11.62 -4.04
N GLU A 46 1.67 12.76 -4.45
CA GLU A 46 2.04 13.83 -3.53
C GLU A 46 0.81 14.53 -2.92
N ARG A 47 -0.25 14.76 -3.70
CA ARG A 47 -1.52 15.30 -3.21
C ARG A 47 -2.17 14.38 -2.16
N LEU A 48 -2.19 13.07 -2.42
CA LEU A 48 -2.69 12.09 -1.45
C LEU A 48 -1.81 12.00 -0.20
N ASN A 49 -0.49 12.04 -0.35
CA ASN A 49 0.42 12.04 0.80
C ASN A 49 0.16 13.23 1.72
N ILE A 50 0.06 14.44 1.16
CA ILE A 50 -0.28 15.66 1.93
C ILE A 50 -1.64 15.47 2.61
N HIS A 51 -2.64 15.03 1.85
CA HIS A 51 -3.97 14.81 2.38
C HIS A 51 -3.99 13.83 3.56
N PHE A 52 -3.41 12.63 3.39
CA PHE A 52 -3.35 11.65 4.47
C PHE A 52 -2.56 12.16 5.67
N SER A 53 -1.47 12.90 5.45
CA SER A 53 -0.69 13.51 6.53
C SER A 53 -1.50 14.54 7.32
N ASP A 54 -2.35 15.35 6.67
CA ASP A 54 -3.15 16.38 7.33
C ASP A 54 -4.22 15.81 8.28
N TYR A 55 -4.66 14.56 8.03
CA TYR A 55 -5.69 13.88 8.80
C TYR A 55 -5.16 12.71 9.64
N ALA A 56 -3.84 12.47 9.61
CA ALA A 56 -3.21 11.41 10.39
C ALA A 56 -3.37 11.69 11.89
N ILE A 57 -3.74 10.66 12.64
CA ILE A 57 -3.67 10.68 14.10
C ILE A 57 -2.22 10.40 14.46
N ASP A 58 -1.61 11.21 15.33
CA ASP A 58 -0.28 10.91 15.83
C ASP A 58 -0.30 9.69 16.77
N PRO A 59 0.57 8.68 16.58
CA PRO A 59 0.70 7.60 17.53
C PRO A 59 1.33 8.10 18.84
N ALA A 60 0.80 7.65 19.97
CA ALA A 60 1.34 7.95 21.28
C ALA A 60 2.70 7.27 21.53
N ILE A 61 2.90 6.06 20.98
CA ILE A 61 4.15 5.30 21.08
C ILE A 61 4.42 4.61 19.75
N ILE A 62 5.69 4.57 19.34
CA ILE A 62 6.18 3.78 18.20
C ILE A 62 7.34 2.91 18.69
N ILE A 63 7.29 1.60 18.40
CA ILE A 63 8.35 0.64 18.65
C ILE A 63 8.76 -0.02 17.34
N ASN A 64 10.05 -0.04 17.04
CA ASN A 64 10.62 -0.69 15.86
C ASN A 64 11.35 -1.97 16.27
N ASN A 65 11.15 -3.04 15.52
CA ASN A 65 11.93 -4.27 15.64
C ASN A 65 13.27 -4.08 14.93
N ILE A 66 14.30 -3.66 15.67
CA ILE A 66 15.61 -3.33 15.08
C ILE A 66 16.40 -4.59 14.68
N THR A 67 16.09 -5.74 15.28
CA THR A 67 16.89 -6.97 15.18
C THR A 67 16.15 -8.12 14.50
N ASP A 68 14.90 -7.92 14.07
CA ASP A 68 14.02 -8.93 13.49
C ASP A 68 13.86 -10.20 14.34
N ASN A 69 14.14 -10.13 15.65
CA ASN A 69 14.08 -11.29 16.55
C ASN A 69 13.49 -10.97 17.93
N GLN A 70 12.94 -9.76 18.10
CA GLN A 70 12.31 -9.35 19.35
C GLN A 70 10.99 -10.08 19.53
N THR A 71 10.88 -10.86 20.60
CA THR A 71 9.68 -11.65 20.91
C THR A 71 8.91 -11.18 22.12
N ASN A 72 9.50 -10.34 22.97
CA ASN A 72 8.83 -9.75 24.13
C ASN A 72 8.87 -8.23 23.97
N ILE A 73 7.70 -7.60 23.93
CA ILE A 73 7.54 -6.18 23.66
C ILE A 73 6.64 -5.58 24.72
N GLU A 74 7.07 -4.47 25.32
CA GLU A 74 6.27 -3.66 26.24
C GLU A 74 5.89 -2.36 25.53
N VAL A 75 4.59 -2.09 25.40
CA VAL A 75 4.04 -0.89 24.76
C VAL A 75 3.09 -0.22 25.74
N SER A 76 3.50 0.89 26.37
CA SER A 76 2.72 1.50 27.47
C SER A 76 2.44 0.47 28.58
N SER A 77 1.18 0.08 28.75
CA SER A 77 0.71 -0.90 29.73
C SER A 77 0.48 -2.29 29.12
N HIS A 78 0.68 -2.43 27.81
CA HIS A 78 0.44 -3.65 27.08
C HIS A 78 1.71 -4.49 26.99
N LYS A 79 1.57 -5.79 27.26
CA LYS A 79 2.62 -6.77 27.04
C LYS A 79 2.27 -7.59 25.81
N ILE A 80 3.17 -7.61 24.82
CA ILE A 80 3.05 -8.38 23.60
C ILE A 80 4.14 -9.44 23.57
N GLU A 81 3.74 -10.69 23.40
CA GLU A 81 4.65 -11.83 23.23
C GLU A 81 4.42 -12.46 21.85
N TRP A 82 5.46 -12.49 21.01
CA TRP A 82 5.41 -13.02 19.65
C TRP A 82 5.87 -14.48 19.62
N PHE A 83 5.11 -15.32 18.90
CA PHE A 83 5.39 -16.73 18.73
C PHE A 83 5.29 -17.12 17.26
N ASP A 84 6.34 -17.74 16.75
CA ASP A 84 6.37 -18.36 15.43
C ASP A 84 6.87 -19.80 15.56
N ASN A 85 6.12 -20.74 15.00
CA ASN A 85 6.46 -22.16 14.99
C ASN A 85 5.80 -22.86 13.79
N GLU A 86 6.15 -24.13 13.56
CA GLU A 86 5.69 -24.92 12.41
C GLU A 86 4.15 -25.02 12.26
N LYS A 87 3.37 -24.77 13.33
CA LYS A 87 1.91 -24.93 13.31
C LYS A 87 1.15 -23.63 13.05
N GLU A 88 1.67 -22.52 13.56
CA GLU A 88 1.07 -21.18 13.48
C GLU A 88 2.02 -20.09 13.98
N THR A 89 1.82 -18.90 13.42
CA THR A 89 2.32 -17.64 13.96
C THR A 89 1.20 -16.93 14.72
N TYR A 90 1.50 -16.46 15.93
CA TYR A 90 0.54 -15.76 16.77
C TYR A 90 1.22 -14.83 17.77
N MET A 91 0.42 -13.97 18.39
CA MET A 91 0.83 -13.11 19.50
C MET A 91 -0.02 -13.36 20.73
N LEU A 92 0.54 -13.11 21.91
CA LEU A 92 -0.23 -12.86 23.12
C LEU A 92 -0.18 -11.36 23.43
N ILE A 93 -1.31 -10.67 23.32
CA ILE A 93 -1.46 -9.27 23.73
C ILE A 93 -2.21 -9.30 25.06
N ASP A 94 -1.55 -8.93 26.16
CA ASP A 94 -2.09 -9.03 27.53
C ASP A 94 -2.66 -10.42 27.85
N LYS A 95 -1.91 -11.46 27.44
CA LYS A 95 -2.27 -12.88 27.55
C LYS A 95 -3.44 -13.31 26.65
N GLN A 96 -4.04 -12.41 25.87
CA GLN A 96 -5.02 -12.76 24.86
C GLN A 96 -4.33 -13.22 23.58
N LYS A 97 -4.66 -14.42 23.12
CA LYS A 97 -4.13 -14.95 21.86
C LYS A 97 -4.75 -14.24 20.65
N VAL A 98 -3.88 -13.79 19.75
CA VAL A 98 -4.20 -13.26 18.42
C VAL A 98 -3.45 -14.11 17.40
N SER A 99 -4.14 -15.04 16.74
CA SER A 99 -3.53 -15.95 15.75
C SER A 99 -3.60 -15.37 14.35
N LEU A 100 -2.54 -15.54 13.56
CA LEU A 100 -2.54 -15.20 12.13
C LEU A 100 -3.10 -16.33 11.26
N LYS A 101 -3.22 -17.54 11.82
CA LYS A 101 -3.60 -18.74 11.10
C LYS A 101 -4.99 -18.63 10.48
N ASP A 102 -5.06 -18.95 9.19
CA ASP A 102 -6.30 -18.94 8.39
C ASP A 102 -7.03 -17.59 8.39
N GLN A 103 -6.34 -16.49 8.77
CA GLN A 103 -6.92 -15.16 8.80
C GLN A 103 -6.77 -14.48 7.44
N LEU A 104 -7.83 -13.83 6.97
CA LEU A 104 -7.84 -13.08 5.72
C LEU A 104 -7.86 -11.59 5.97
N THR A 105 -7.26 -10.83 5.05
CA THR A 105 -7.40 -9.39 5.02
C THR A 105 -8.87 -8.96 4.85
N ILE A 106 -9.24 -7.87 5.52
CA ILE A 106 -10.54 -7.22 5.37
C ILE A 106 -10.64 -6.58 3.98
N ASN A 107 -9.58 -5.89 3.55
CA ASN A 107 -9.48 -5.30 2.22
C ASN A 107 -8.96 -6.29 1.16
N GLN A 108 -9.20 -5.95 -0.10
CA GLN A 108 -8.53 -6.58 -1.22
C GLN A 108 -7.12 -6.00 -1.33
N VAL A 109 -6.11 -6.82 -1.60
CA VAL A 109 -4.70 -6.40 -1.62
C VAL A 109 -4.21 -6.24 -3.05
N THR A 110 -4.28 -7.31 -3.85
CA THR A 110 -3.87 -7.28 -5.26
C THR A 110 -4.92 -7.93 -6.14
N ASN A 111 -5.21 -7.32 -7.29
CA ASN A 111 -6.16 -7.83 -8.30
C ASN A 111 -7.51 -8.26 -7.69
N LEU A 112 -8.04 -7.42 -6.80
CA LEU A 112 -9.32 -7.61 -6.11
C LEU A 112 -9.41 -8.87 -5.22
N LYS A 113 -8.26 -9.41 -4.77
CA LYS A 113 -8.20 -10.59 -3.90
C LYS A 113 -7.80 -10.23 -2.48
N LYS A 114 -8.46 -10.87 -1.50
CA LYS A 114 -8.04 -10.90 -0.10
C LYS A 114 -6.92 -11.90 0.07
N TYR A 115 -5.97 -11.59 0.94
CA TYR A 115 -4.77 -12.41 1.15
C TYR A 115 -4.82 -13.04 2.54
N ASN A 116 -4.18 -14.20 2.67
CA ASN A 116 -3.98 -14.83 3.97
C ASN A 116 -2.78 -14.17 4.66
N VAL A 117 -2.95 -13.80 5.93
CA VAL A 117 -1.90 -13.15 6.73
C VAL A 117 -1.01 -14.16 7.45
N ASP A 118 -1.34 -15.46 7.42
CA ASP A 118 -0.53 -16.55 7.99
C ASP A 118 0.84 -16.73 7.32
N PHE A 119 1.08 -16.00 6.22
CA PHE A 119 2.39 -15.89 5.60
C PHE A 119 3.38 -15.09 6.45
N ALA A 120 2.92 -14.15 7.28
CA ALA A 120 3.81 -13.35 8.11
C ALA A 120 4.37 -14.18 9.27
N ASN A 121 5.69 -14.13 9.47
CA ASN A 121 6.39 -14.83 10.55
C ASN A 121 7.12 -13.87 11.50
N ASN A 122 7.02 -12.56 11.25
CA ASN A 122 7.67 -11.52 12.06
C ASN A 122 6.83 -10.24 12.10
N TRP A 123 7.25 -9.29 12.95
CA TRP A 123 6.71 -7.94 13.01
C TRP A 123 7.83 -6.92 12.81
N ARG A 124 7.52 -5.78 12.21
CA ARG A 124 8.49 -4.71 11.92
C ARG A 124 8.32 -3.51 12.83
N GLN A 125 7.08 -3.06 13.02
CA GLN A 125 6.78 -1.88 13.81
C GLN A 125 5.45 -2.04 14.53
N ILE A 126 5.38 -1.50 15.75
CA ILE A 126 4.16 -1.39 16.54
C ILE A 126 3.93 0.09 16.83
N ARG A 127 2.76 0.59 16.47
CA ARG A 127 2.29 1.93 16.84
C ARG A 127 1.11 1.80 17.80
N LEU A 128 1.14 2.57 18.88
CA LEU A 128 0.03 2.69 19.82
C LEU A 128 -0.70 4.01 19.58
N TYR A 129 -1.99 3.95 19.29
CA TYR A 129 -2.83 5.13 19.17
C TYR A 129 -3.73 5.24 20.40
N LYS A 130 -3.79 6.43 20.99
CA LYS A 130 -4.75 6.78 22.05
C LYS A 130 -5.61 7.94 21.55
N TYR A 131 -6.84 7.65 21.17
CA TYR A 131 -7.73 8.64 20.55
C TYR A 131 -9.18 8.46 20.97
N ASN A 132 -9.85 9.53 21.41
CA ASN A 132 -11.24 9.51 21.88
C ASN A 132 -11.56 8.36 22.86
N ASN A 133 -10.69 8.19 23.87
CA ASN A 133 -10.76 7.12 24.88
C ASN A 133 -10.70 5.70 24.31
N LYS A 134 -10.18 5.52 23.10
CA LYS A 134 -9.87 4.22 22.50
C LYS A 134 -8.36 4.05 22.42
N GLU A 135 -7.91 2.82 22.63
CA GLU A 135 -6.51 2.42 22.48
C GLU A 135 -6.43 1.34 21.39
N ILE A 136 -5.62 1.61 20.35
CA ILE A 136 -5.47 0.72 19.19
C ILE A 136 -4.00 0.48 18.94
N LEU A 137 -3.63 -0.80 18.84
CA LEU A 137 -2.32 -1.22 18.37
C LEU A 137 -2.38 -1.43 16.85
N LEU A 138 -1.50 -0.75 16.11
CA LEU A 138 -1.22 -1.02 14.71
C LEU A 138 0.11 -1.75 14.64
N ILE A 139 0.09 -3.02 14.23
CA ILE A 139 1.26 -3.88 14.13
C ILE A 139 1.51 -4.18 12.67
N GLU A 140 2.67 -3.77 12.16
CA GLU A 140 3.14 -4.15 10.83
C GLU A 140 3.72 -5.57 10.89
N LEU A 141 3.10 -6.46 10.13
CA LEU A 141 3.43 -7.87 10.03
C LEU A 141 4.20 -8.13 8.74
N VAL A 142 5.32 -8.83 8.83
CA VAL A 142 6.24 -9.06 7.72
C VAL A 142 6.71 -10.50 7.68
N TYR A 143 7.28 -10.90 6.55
CA TYR A 143 7.96 -12.16 6.40
C TYR A 143 9.48 -11.95 6.32
N THR A 144 10.21 -12.58 7.23
CA THR A 144 11.67 -12.49 7.32
C THR A 144 12.28 -13.91 7.39
N PRO A 145 13.29 -14.24 6.56
CA PRO A 145 13.88 -13.40 5.51
C PRO A 145 12.93 -13.25 4.32
N CYS A 146 12.81 -12.01 3.83
CA CYS A 146 11.90 -11.72 2.75
C CYS A 146 12.44 -12.28 1.42
N THR A 147 11.71 -13.21 0.79
CA THR A 147 12.04 -13.73 -0.55
C THR A 147 10.81 -13.85 -1.46
N GLY A 148 11.00 -13.61 -2.76
CA GLY A 148 9.97 -13.79 -3.79
C GLY A 148 8.85 -12.75 -3.77
N LEU A 149 7.69 -13.11 -4.35
CA LEU A 149 6.52 -12.23 -4.48
C LEU A 149 5.87 -11.89 -3.13
N GLY A 150 6.15 -12.66 -2.08
CA GLY A 150 5.68 -12.40 -0.72
C GLY A 150 6.25 -11.11 -0.11
N CYS A 151 7.33 -10.57 -0.68
CA CYS A 151 7.89 -9.28 -0.30
C CYS A 151 7.15 -8.08 -0.84
N SER A 152 6.28 -8.29 -1.82
CA SER A 152 5.54 -7.19 -2.44
C SER A 152 4.28 -6.84 -1.67
N VAL A 153 4.04 -7.46 -0.51
CA VAL A 153 2.86 -7.21 0.32
C VAL A 153 3.28 -6.99 1.77
N SER A 154 2.83 -5.89 2.34
CA SER A 154 2.91 -5.65 3.79
C SER A 154 1.55 -5.92 4.41
N TYR A 155 1.54 -6.59 5.56
CA TYR A 155 0.31 -6.89 6.30
C TYR A 155 0.26 -6.04 7.56
N TYR A 156 -0.95 -5.72 8.01
CA TYR A 156 -1.16 -4.92 9.21
C TYR A 156 -2.25 -5.56 10.07
N LEU A 157 -2.00 -5.59 11.37
CA LEU A 157 -3.00 -5.86 12.38
C LEU A 157 -3.38 -4.55 13.06
N LEU A 158 -4.66 -4.19 13.00
CA LEU A 158 -5.28 -3.19 13.88
C LEU A 158 -6.02 -3.92 15.00
N TYR A 159 -5.54 -3.75 16.23
CA TYR A 159 -6.08 -4.41 17.42
C TYR A 159 -6.69 -3.41 18.37
N ASP A 160 -8.01 -3.48 18.54
CA ASP A 160 -8.74 -2.75 19.59
C ASP A 160 -8.44 -3.43 20.94
N THR A 161 -7.71 -2.74 21.82
CA THR A 161 -7.23 -3.33 23.08
C THR A 161 -8.34 -3.57 24.09
N ASP A 162 -9.40 -2.75 24.04
CA ASP A 162 -10.52 -2.83 24.98
C ASP A 162 -11.46 -3.96 24.59
N LYS A 163 -11.79 -4.05 23.29
CA LYS A 163 -12.68 -5.09 22.74
C LYS A 163 -11.94 -6.39 22.46
N ARG A 164 -10.61 -6.35 22.40
CA ARG A 164 -9.72 -7.47 22.07
C ARG A 164 -10.00 -8.03 20.68
N ILE A 165 -10.30 -7.16 19.72
CA ILE A 165 -10.67 -7.52 18.35
C ILE A 165 -9.52 -7.20 17.41
N ALA A 166 -9.16 -8.20 16.60
CA ALA A 166 -8.13 -8.12 15.59
C ALA A 166 -8.74 -7.86 14.21
N ASN A 167 -8.21 -6.88 13.50
CA ASN A 167 -8.58 -6.54 12.13
C ASN A 167 -7.34 -6.60 11.24
N TYR A 168 -7.37 -7.44 10.21
CA TYR A 168 -6.23 -7.66 9.34
C TYR A 168 -6.38 -6.88 8.04
N PHE A 169 -5.34 -6.16 7.64
CA PHE A 169 -5.26 -5.45 6.36
C PHE A 169 -3.99 -5.85 5.63
N GLY A 170 -3.95 -5.60 4.33
CA GLY A 170 -2.73 -5.74 3.52
C GLY A 170 -2.62 -4.62 2.50
N THR A 171 -1.39 -4.29 2.11
CA THR A 171 -1.10 -3.34 1.04
C THR A 171 -0.03 -3.91 0.13
N TYR A 172 -0.07 -3.55 -1.16
CA TYR A 172 0.95 -3.95 -2.12
C TYR A 172 2.04 -2.88 -2.21
N ALA A 173 3.28 -3.25 -1.88
CA ALA A 173 4.54 -2.50 -2.04
C ALA A 173 4.51 -0.99 -1.68
N GLU A 174 5.02 -0.68 -0.48
CA GLU A 174 5.13 0.63 0.19
C GLU A 174 5.45 1.85 -0.69
N ARG A 175 4.66 2.93 -0.52
CA ARG A 175 5.13 4.35 -0.54
C ARG A 175 4.36 5.30 0.39
N HIS A 176 3.32 4.87 1.09
CA HIS A 176 2.55 5.71 2.00
C HIS A 176 2.70 5.20 3.44
N GLU A 177 2.94 6.10 4.39
CA GLU A 177 2.92 5.74 5.81
C GLU A 177 1.51 5.27 6.19
N ILE A 178 1.39 3.99 6.54
CA ILE A 178 0.12 3.41 6.99
C ILE A 178 -0.17 3.88 8.40
N ASN A 179 -1.17 4.76 8.52
CA ASN A 179 -1.58 5.41 9.76
C ASN A 179 -3.08 5.23 10.03
N LEU A 180 -3.52 5.61 11.23
CA LEU A 180 -4.93 5.85 11.51
C LEU A 180 -5.26 7.32 11.26
N PHE A 181 -6.48 7.60 10.83
CA PHE A 181 -6.91 8.94 10.42
C PHE A 181 -8.15 9.39 11.18
N ASN A 182 -8.35 10.69 11.27
CA ASN A 182 -9.61 11.30 11.67
C ASN A 182 -9.97 12.44 10.71
N TYR A 183 -11.06 12.28 9.95
CA TYR A 183 -11.51 13.27 8.97
C TYR A 183 -12.44 14.35 9.56
N GLY A 184 -12.30 14.65 10.87
CA GLY A 184 -13.08 15.67 11.57
C GLY A 184 -14.45 15.22 12.09
N ASN A 185 -14.80 13.94 11.93
CA ASN A 185 -16.06 13.35 12.42
C ASN A 185 -15.92 12.65 13.79
N GLY A 186 -14.73 12.70 14.41
CA GLY A 186 -14.45 12.03 15.69
C GLY A 186 -14.28 10.50 15.60
N GLU A 187 -14.41 9.91 14.41
CA GLU A 187 -14.22 8.47 14.19
C GLU A 187 -12.76 8.16 13.86
N ILE A 188 -12.33 6.94 14.22
CA ILE A 188 -11.04 6.42 13.80
C ILE A 188 -11.23 5.74 12.46
N SER A 189 -10.46 6.18 11.47
CA SER A 189 -10.46 5.68 10.12
C SER A 189 -9.16 4.98 9.76
N PHE A 190 -9.24 4.03 8.84
CA PHE A 190 -8.10 3.40 8.19
C PHE A 190 -8.31 3.47 6.67
N VAL A 191 -7.28 3.87 5.94
CA VAL A 191 -7.31 3.88 4.48
C VAL A 191 -6.47 2.72 3.98
N SER A 192 -7.11 1.74 3.34
CA SER A 192 -6.38 0.66 2.68
C SER A 192 -5.99 1.04 1.27
N GLU A 193 -4.86 0.55 0.78
CA GLU A 193 -4.46 0.64 -0.63
C GLU A 193 -4.50 -0.76 -1.26
N SER A 194 -5.14 -0.87 -2.41
CA SER A 194 -5.18 -2.07 -3.25
C SER A 194 -4.50 -1.78 -4.58
N ASN A 195 -3.75 -2.75 -5.11
CA ASN A 195 -3.17 -2.65 -6.45
C ASN A 195 -3.90 -3.57 -7.43
N ILE A 196 -4.26 -3.05 -8.62
CA ILE A 196 -4.86 -3.80 -9.70
C ILE A 196 -3.92 -3.63 -10.90
N THR A 197 -3.24 -4.71 -11.27
CA THR A 197 -2.31 -4.75 -12.39
C THR A 197 -3.05 -5.32 -13.59
N THR A 198 -3.20 -4.53 -14.65
CA THR A 198 -3.72 -5.02 -15.94
C THR A 198 -2.68 -4.80 -17.03
N PRO A 199 -2.75 -5.53 -18.16
CA PRO A 199 -1.83 -5.30 -19.28
C PRO A 199 -1.88 -3.88 -19.86
N ALA A 200 -2.97 -3.14 -19.63
CA ALA A 200 -3.22 -1.84 -20.24
C ALA A 200 -2.98 -0.66 -19.28
N CYS A 201 -3.39 -0.78 -18.02
CA CYS A 201 -3.26 0.29 -17.02
C CYS A 201 -3.06 -0.33 -15.62
N ASP A 202 -2.07 0.15 -14.86
CA ASP A 202 -1.95 -0.12 -13.43
C ASP A 202 -2.91 0.80 -12.68
N GLN A 203 -3.61 0.27 -11.68
CA GLN A 203 -4.54 1.03 -10.85
C GLN A 203 -4.22 0.84 -9.37
N LYS A 204 -4.14 1.94 -8.62
CA LYS A 204 -4.23 1.94 -7.16
C LYS A 204 -5.65 2.30 -6.77
N LYS A 205 -6.21 1.59 -5.81
CA LYS A 205 -7.53 1.84 -5.25
C LYS A 205 -7.40 2.05 -3.75
N TYR A 206 -7.85 3.20 -3.27
CA TYR A 206 -7.92 3.50 -1.86
C TYR A 206 -9.35 3.33 -1.35
N ASN A 207 -9.51 2.69 -0.20
CA ASN A 207 -10.83 2.49 0.42
C ASN A 207 -10.80 2.94 1.87
N LEU A 208 -11.85 3.66 2.28
CA LEU A 208 -12.00 4.15 3.65
C LEU A 208 -12.73 3.12 4.51
N TYR A 209 -12.12 2.78 5.64
CA TYR A 209 -12.70 1.94 6.67
C TYR A 209 -12.85 2.75 7.96
N THR A 210 -13.92 2.51 8.71
CA THR A 210 -14.05 3.03 10.08
C THR A 210 -14.41 1.91 11.04
N MET A 211 -14.05 2.10 12.30
CA MET A 211 -14.28 1.11 13.33
C MET A 211 -15.68 1.25 13.94
N ASP A 212 -16.43 0.15 13.97
CA ASP A 212 -17.73 0.08 14.62
C ASP A 212 -17.63 0.00 16.16
N ASP A 213 -18.78 -0.12 16.84
CA ASP A 213 -18.89 -0.21 18.29
C ASP A 213 -18.33 -1.52 18.89
N LYS A 214 -18.11 -2.53 18.03
CA LYS A 214 -17.52 -3.82 18.38
C LYS A 214 -16.01 -3.83 18.16
N GLY A 215 -15.42 -2.76 17.64
CA GLY A 215 -13.99 -2.70 17.33
C GLY A 215 -13.64 -3.32 15.98
N ILE A 216 -14.62 -3.53 15.09
CA ILE A 216 -14.40 -4.10 13.76
C ILE A 216 -14.37 -2.97 12.73
N PHE A 217 -13.33 -2.94 11.89
CA PHE A 217 -13.25 -1.99 10.78
C PHE A 217 -14.14 -2.43 9.62
N GLN A 218 -15.04 -1.56 9.19
CA GLN A 218 -15.99 -1.78 8.10
C GLN A 218 -15.75 -0.80 6.96
N LEU A 219 -15.91 -1.28 5.73
CA LEU A 219 -15.85 -0.44 4.54
C LEU A 219 -16.97 0.59 4.60
N GLN A 220 -16.59 1.86 4.58
CA GLN A 220 -17.55 2.94 4.53
C GLN A 220 -18.26 2.97 3.17
N ARG A 221 -19.56 3.26 3.18
CA ARG A 221 -20.40 3.37 1.99
C ARG A 221 -21.27 4.61 2.05
N LYS A 222 -21.47 5.25 0.90
CA LYS A 222 -22.43 6.34 0.70
C LYS A 222 -23.86 5.84 0.90
N GLU A 223 -24.81 6.76 0.92
CA GLU A 223 -26.25 6.46 0.96
C GLU A 223 -26.72 5.60 -0.23
N ASP A 224 -26.09 5.75 -1.40
CA ASP A 224 -26.39 4.96 -2.59
C ASP A 224 -25.76 3.54 -2.56
N GLY A 225 -25.02 3.21 -1.50
CA GLY A 225 -24.33 1.93 -1.32
C GLY A 225 -22.94 1.84 -1.94
N ASN A 226 -22.51 2.83 -2.72
CA ASN A 226 -21.16 2.85 -3.30
C ASN A 226 -20.09 3.09 -2.22
N PRO A 227 -18.91 2.48 -2.34
CA PRO A 227 -17.86 2.63 -1.34
C PRO A 227 -17.29 4.05 -1.29
N TYR A 228 -16.70 4.39 -0.15
CA TYR A 228 -15.76 5.50 -0.06
C TYR A 228 -14.43 5.12 -0.67
N GLU A 229 -14.17 5.61 -1.89
CA GLU A 229 -13.01 5.21 -2.68
C GLU A 229 -12.37 6.33 -3.53
N ILE A 230 -11.09 6.11 -3.82
CA ILE A 230 -10.26 6.87 -4.75
C ILE A 230 -9.61 5.86 -5.69
N ASP A 231 -9.75 6.09 -6.99
CA ASP A 231 -9.05 5.31 -8.01
C ASP A 231 -7.98 6.16 -8.66
N GLN A 232 -6.74 5.68 -8.62
CA GLN A 232 -5.62 6.26 -9.35
C GLN A 232 -5.17 5.31 -10.45
N TYR A 233 -4.97 5.85 -11.65
CA TYR A 233 -4.56 5.08 -12.82
C TYR A 233 -3.23 5.60 -13.35
N TYR A 234 -2.39 4.67 -13.80
CA TYR A 234 -1.09 4.95 -14.39
C TYR A 234 -1.07 4.36 -15.81
N SER A 235 -0.61 5.15 -16.78
CA SER A 235 -0.39 4.68 -18.15
C SER A 235 0.77 3.67 -18.22
N GLU A 236 0.87 2.89 -19.29
CA GLU A 236 1.91 1.84 -19.48
C GLU A 236 3.35 2.37 -19.29
N GLU A 237 3.61 3.64 -19.61
CA GLU A 237 4.93 4.26 -19.43
C GLU A 237 5.06 5.05 -18.11
N ARG A 238 4.04 5.04 -17.24
CA ARG A 238 3.89 5.86 -16.01
C ARG A 238 4.10 7.37 -16.23
N LEU A 239 3.94 7.82 -17.47
CA LEU A 239 4.13 9.23 -17.85
C LEU A 239 2.91 10.11 -17.54
N LYS A 240 1.75 9.49 -17.31
CA LYS A 240 0.51 10.18 -16.96
C LYS A 240 -0.15 9.49 -15.78
N GLU A 241 -0.59 10.31 -14.85
CA GLU A 241 -1.33 9.91 -13.66
C GLU A 241 -2.72 10.50 -13.75
N TYR A 242 -3.70 9.67 -13.43
CA TYR A 242 -5.11 10.04 -13.45
C TYR A 242 -5.71 9.68 -12.10
N GLU A 243 -6.60 10.52 -11.59
CA GLU A 243 -7.29 10.28 -10.33
C GLU A 243 -8.79 10.49 -10.51
N HIS A 244 -9.56 9.52 -10.03
CA HIS A 244 -11.00 9.58 -9.94
C HIS A 244 -11.40 9.53 -8.47
N LEU A 245 -11.90 10.66 -7.97
CA LEU A 245 -12.41 10.79 -6.62
C LEU A 245 -13.92 10.58 -6.65
N THR A 246 -14.40 9.59 -5.90
CA THR A 246 -15.84 9.42 -5.72
C THR A 246 -16.34 10.05 -4.43
N GLN A 247 -15.49 10.78 -3.70
CA GLN A 247 -15.76 11.19 -2.32
C GLN A 247 -15.26 12.59 -1.96
N ASN A 248 -15.90 13.17 -0.92
CA ASN A 248 -15.62 14.53 -0.43
C ASN A 248 -14.74 14.60 0.84
N TRP A 249 -14.32 13.46 1.42
CA TRP A 249 -13.39 13.49 2.56
C TRP A 249 -12.00 13.98 2.14
N ILE A 250 -11.63 13.75 0.88
CA ILE A 250 -10.64 14.56 0.18
C ILE A 250 -11.38 15.76 -0.40
N LYS A 251 -11.22 16.94 0.20
CA LYS A 251 -11.57 18.18 -0.52
C LYS A 251 -10.71 18.21 -1.77
N GLU A 252 -11.32 18.31 -2.95
CA GLU A 252 -10.58 18.45 -4.22
C GLU A 252 -9.50 19.51 -4.04
N VAL A 253 -8.23 19.07 -4.12
CA VAL A 253 -7.09 19.99 -4.17
C VAL A 253 -7.21 20.71 -5.51
N LYS A 254 -7.65 21.97 -5.47
CA LYS A 254 -7.76 22.88 -6.62
C LYS A 254 -6.40 23.39 -7.07
#